data_AF-A0A1H4BDR6-F1
#
_entry.id   AF-A0A1H4BDR6-F1
#
_cell.length_a   1.000
_cell.length_b   1.000
_cell.length_c   1.000
_cell.angle_alpha   90.00
_cell.angle_beta   90.00
_cell.angle_gamma   90.00
#
_symmetry.space_group_name_H-M   'P 1'
#
loop_
_entity.id
_entity.type
_entity.pdbx_description
1 polymer ?
#
loop_
_entity_poly.entity_id
_entity_poly.type
_entity_poly.pdbx_seq_one_letter_code
_entity_poly.pdbx_strand_id
1 'polypeptide(L)' 'MGLFRRLFKSKEKEDLGPAPPTVLPMRNDPCWCNSGLKYKKCHLEQDQIYLEKLRLKKKEASKSCSPKYG' A
#
# COMPACT_ATOMS: atom_id res chain seq x y z
N MET A 1 22.68 25.22 -4.88
CA MET A 1 22.34 24.87 -6.28
C MET A 1 22.78 23.44 -6.54
N GLY A 2 21.89 22.46 -6.49
CA GLY A 2 22.25 21.04 -6.57
C GLY A 2 21.21 20.23 -7.33
N LEU A 3 21.47 20.04 -8.62
CA LEU A 3 20.61 19.39 -9.63
C LEU A 3 20.45 17.87 -9.44
N PHE A 4 20.90 17.28 -8.33
CA PHE A 4 20.97 15.82 -8.16
C PHE A 4 19.91 15.20 -7.21
N ARG A 5 18.97 15.97 -6.64
CA ARG A 5 17.92 15.39 -5.77
C ARG A 5 16.66 14.91 -6.50
N ARG A 6 16.54 15.18 -7.80
CA ARG A 6 15.28 15.03 -8.54
C ARG A 6 15.19 13.78 -9.42
N LEU A 7 16.23 12.96 -9.50
CA LEU A 7 16.28 11.81 -10.41
C LEU A 7 15.72 10.49 -9.83
N PHE A 8 15.68 10.35 -8.49
CA PHE A 8 15.19 9.13 -7.83
C PHE A 8 13.73 9.21 -7.34
N LYS A 9 13.05 10.34 -7.53
CA LYS A 9 11.70 10.59 -6.97
C LYS A 9 10.54 10.22 -7.91
N SER A 10 10.83 9.65 -9.07
CA SER A 10 9.85 9.61 -10.16
C SER A 10 9.36 8.22 -10.56
N LYS A 11 9.89 7.11 -10.02
CA LYS A 11 9.74 5.80 -10.70
C LYS A 11 8.62 4.87 -10.23
N GLU A 12 7.88 5.13 -9.15
CA GLU A 12 6.89 4.12 -8.68
C GLU A 12 5.48 4.70 -8.56
N LYS A 13 5.01 5.34 -9.63
CA LYS A 13 3.56 5.49 -9.83
C LYS A 13 3.08 4.16 -10.42
N GLU A 14 3.03 3.12 -9.59
CA GLU A 14 2.52 1.82 -10.02
C GLU A 14 1.00 1.88 -10.10
N ASP A 15 0.49 1.68 -11.31
CA ASP A 15 -0.92 1.65 -11.72
C ASP A 15 -1.67 0.43 -11.16
N LEU A 16 -1.74 0.33 -9.83
CA LEU A 16 -2.34 -0.79 -9.10
C LEU A 16 -3.73 -0.44 -8.59
N GLY A 17 -4.67 -0.17 -9.50
CA GLY A 17 -6.10 -0.07 -9.19
C GLY A 17 -6.47 0.92 -8.07
N PRO A 18 -7.75 0.95 -7.65
CA PRO A 18 -8.13 1.70 -6.47
C PRO A 18 -7.46 1.09 -5.23
N ALA A 19 -6.71 1.91 -4.50
CA ALA A 19 -6.15 1.50 -3.22
C ALA A 19 -7.29 1.10 -2.25
N PRO A 20 -7.09 0.10 -1.38
CA PRO A 20 -8.11 -0.30 -0.44
C PRO A 20 -8.50 0.88 0.46
N PRO A 21 -9.80 1.04 0.79
CA PRO A 21 -10.26 2.13 1.62
C PRO A 21 -9.66 2.04 3.02
N THR A 22 -9.51 3.19 3.69
CA THR A 22 -9.00 3.24 5.06
C THR A 22 -9.89 2.51 6.08
N VAL A 23 -11.18 2.38 5.78
CA VAL A 23 -12.14 1.59 6.55
C VAL A 23 -12.53 0.38 5.69
N LEU A 24 -12.07 -0.80 6.10
CA LEU A 24 -12.42 -2.04 5.43
C LEU A 24 -13.81 -2.50 5.89
N PRO A 25 -14.69 -2.92 4.96
CA PRO A 25 -15.97 -3.51 5.31
C PRO A 25 -15.79 -4.78 6.15
N MET A 26 -16.80 -5.14 6.94
CA MET A 26 -16.76 -6.37 7.73
C MET A 26 -16.83 -7.58 6.79
N ARG A 27 -16.40 -8.75 7.27
CA ARG A 27 -16.27 -9.97 6.45
C ARG A 27 -17.54 -10.34 5.65
N ASN A 28 -18.72 -10.04 6.18
CA ASN A 28 -20.00 -10.37 5.57
C ASN A 28 -20.62 -9.23 4.74
N ASP A 29 -20.07 -8.03 4.84
CA ASP A 29 -20.59 -6.85 4.14
C ASP A 29 -20.31 -6.91 2.63
N PRO A 30 -21.06 -6.13 1.82
CA PRO A 30 -20.74 -5.96 0.41
C PRO A 30 -19.32 -5.43 0.23
N CYS A 31 -18.64 -5.94 -0.80
CA CYS A 31 -17.28 -5.51 -1.10
C CYS A 31 -17.28 -4.03 -1.55
N TRP A 32 -16.25 -3.29 -1.12
CA TRP A 32 -16.08 -1.86 -1.42
C TRP A 32 -15.85 -1.55 -2.90
N CYS A 33 -15.57 -2.56 -3.73
CA CYS A 33 -15.40 -2.43 -5.17
C CYS A 33 -16.73 -2.46 -5.96
N ASN A 34 -17.88 -2.46 -5.27
CA ASN A 34 -19.21 -2.54 -5.88
C ASN A 34 -19.45 -3.77 -6.78
N SER A 35 -18.70 -4.86 -6.59
CA SER A 35 -18.85 -6.10 -7.38
C SER A 35 -20.12 -6.90 -7.10
N GLY A 36 -20.92 -6.50 -6.09
CA GLY A 36 -22.09 -7.25 -5.63
C GLY A 36 -21.76 -8.52 -4.83
N LEU A 37 -20.48 -8.81 -4.62
CA LEU A 37 -20.02 -9.96 -3.82
C LEU A 37 -19.75 -9.55 -2.37
N LYS A 38 -19.86 -10.53 -1.45
CA LYS A 38 -19.43 -10.34 -0.05
C LYS A 38 -17.93 -10.10 0.00
N TYR A 39 -17.47 -9.19 0.85
CA TYR A 39 -16.06 -8.81 1.00
C TYR A 39 -15.13 -10.02 1.13
N LYS A 40 -15.52 -11.02 1.93
CA LYS A 40 -14.75 -12.26 2.12
C LYS A 40 -14.48 -13.10 0.86
N LYS A 41 -15.27 -12.94 -0.19
CA LYS A 41 -15.15 -13.69 -1.46
C LYS A 41 -14.57 -12.83 -2.59
N CYS A 42 -14.29 -11.56 -2.33
CA CYS A 42 -13.86 -10.61 -3.34
C CYS A 42 -12.46 -10.10 -3.00
N HIS A 43 -12.33 -8.98 -2.27
CA HIS A 43 -11.03 -8.37 -2.00
C HIS A 43 -10.34 -8.79 -0.70
N LEU A 44 -10.95 -9.62 0.16
CA LEU A 44 -10.37 -9.93 1.48
C LEU A 44 -8.94 -10.48 1.43
N GLU A 45 -8.63 -11.40 0.50
CA GLU A 45 -7.27 -11.95 0.35
C GLU A 45 -6.30 -10.93 -0.26
N GLN A 46 -6.74 -10.18 -1.28
CA GLN A 46 -5.93 -9.14 -1.92
C GLN A 46 -5.59 -8.02 -0.95
N ASP A 47 -6.57 -7.56 -0.17
CA ASP A 47 -6.39 -6.52 0.84
C ASP A 47 -5.44 -6.99 1.94
N GLN A 48 -5.54 -8.26 2.39
CA GLN A 48 -4.58 -8.82 3.33
C GLN A 48 -3.14 -8.82 2.79
N ILE A 49 -2.95 -9.28 1.56
CA ILE A 49 -1.62 -9.29 0.91
C ILE A 49 -1.09 -7.86 0.76
N TYR A 50 -1.94 -6.91 0.37
CA TYR A 50 -1.58 -5.51 0.22
C TYR A 50 -1.16 -4.88 1.56
N LEU A 51 -1.92 -5.12 2.63
CA LEU A 51 -1.61 -4.61 3.98
C LEU A 51 -0.29 -5.18 4.51
N GLU A 52 -0.02 -6.47 4.30
CA GLU A 52 1.26 -7.08 4.66
C GLU A 52 2.43 -6.46 3.88
N LYS A 53 2.28 -6.26 2.56
CA LYS A 53 3.28 -5.54 1.75
C LYS A 53 3.53 -4.13 2.27
N LEU A 54 2.49 -3.38 2.60
CA LEU A 54 2.62 -2.04 3.18
C LEU A 54 3.37 -2.07 4.52
N ARG A 55 3.07 -3.05 5.37
CA ARG A 55 3.74 -3.24 6.66
C ARG A 55 5.22 -3.53 6.48
N LEU A 56 5.58 -4.37 5.51
CA LEU A 56 6.97 -4.66 5.16
C LEU A 56 7.68 -3.40 4.65
N LYS A 57 7.08 -2.69 3.69
CA LYS A 57 7.64 -1.44 3.15
C LYS A 57 7.88 -0.39 4.24
N LYS A 58 6.96 -0.27 5.20
CA LYS A 58 7.13 0.62 6.37
C LYS A 58 8.31 0.19 7.25
N LYS A 59 8.51 -1.11 7.48
CA LYS A 59 9.67 -1.65 8.19
C LYS A 59 10.97 -1.42 7.42
N GLU A 60 10.97 -1.51 6.10
CA GLU A 60 12.14 -1.23 5.27
C GLU A 60 12.51 0.24 5.29
N ALA A 61 11.52 1.13 5.16
CA ALA A 61 11.71 2.57 5.29
C ALA A 61 12.24 2.96 6.69
N SER A 62 11.79 2.29 7.75
CA SER A 62 12.34 2.54 9.09
C SER A 62 13.77 2.03 9.24
N LYS A 63 14.13 0.91 8.58
CA LYS A 63 15.51 0.37 8.59
C LYS A 63 16.49 1.24 7.81
N SER A 64 16.03 1.92 6.76
CA SER A 64 16.88 2.81 5.95
C SER A 64 17.06 4.20 6.55
N CYS A 65 16.24 4.58 7.54
CA CYS A 65 16.33 5.87 8.22
C CYS A 65 17.12 5.77 9.55
N SER A 66 18.38 5.35 9.46
CA SER A 66 19.37 5.64 10.48
C SER A 66 20.35 6.64 9.87
N PRO A 67 20.28 7.95 10.24
CA PRO A 67 21.38 8.85 9.93
C PRO A 67 22.62 8.35 10.69
N LYS A 68 23.54 7.70 9.98
CA LYS A 68 24.89 7.49 10.53
C LYS A 68 25.56 8.86 10.57
N TYR A 69 25.47 9.53 11.72
CA TYR A 69 26.43 10.57 12.06
C TYR A 69 27.72 9.86 12.47
N GLY A 70 28.81 10.21 11.79
CA GLY A 70 30.10 9.54 11.83
C GLY A 70 30.80 9.62 13.18
#